data_AF-A0A946CLB6-F1
#
_entry.id   AF-A0A946CLB6-F1
#
_cell.length_a   1.000
_cell.length_b   1.000
_cell.length_c   1.000
_cell.angle_alpha   90.00
_cell.angle_beta   90.00
_cell.angle_gamma   90.00
#
_symmetry.space_group_name_H-M   'P 1'
#
loop_
_entity.id
_entity.type
_entity.pdbx_description
1 polymer ?
#
loop_
_entity_poly.entity_id
_entity_poly.type
_entity_poly.pdbx_seq_one_letter_code
_entity_poly.pdbx_strand_id
1 'polypeptide(L)' 'MMPRLMELWAKRGLLPDRWHGLRDEVGGTYVDIDIESGEIDHALATQMAAAMRAMFGVSQVLVSEKRRAACT' A
#
# COMPACT_ATOMS: atom_id res chain seq x y z
N MET A 1 6.16 -7.52 9.22
CA MET A 1 5.21 -7.10 8.16
C MET A 1 5.91 -6.32 7.06
N MET A 2 6.56 -5.18 7.37
CA MET A 2 7.12 -4.26 6.37
C MET A 2 8.06 -4.87 5.31
N PRO A 3 9.01 -5.77 5.63
CA PRO A 3 9.89 -6.34 4.61
C PRO A 3 9.14 -7.12 3.52
N ARG A 4 8.09 -7.86 3.91
CA ARG A 4 7.26 -8.64 2.96
C ARG A 4 6.42 -7.73 2.07
N LEU A 5 5.96 -6.61 2.63
CA LEU A 5 5.22 -5.64 1.87
C LEU A 5 6.14 -5.00 0.82
N MET A 6 7.33 -4.54 1.22
CA MET A 6 8.31 -3.95 0.30
C MET A 6 8.85 -4.94 -0.74
N GLU A 7 8.95 -6.22 -0.40
CA GLU A 7 9.31 -7.29 -1.34
C GLU A 7 8.35 -7.34 -2.55
N LEU A 8 7.07 -7.00 -2.35
CA LEU A 8 6.07 -6.97 -3.43
C LEU A 8 6.40 -5.89 -4.48
N TRP A 9 6.92 -4.73 -4.04
CA TRP A 9 7.41 -3.66 -4.92
C TRP A 9 8.72 -4.07 -5.58
N ALA A 10 9.70 -4.54 -4.79
CA ALA A 10 11.03 -4.90 -5.26
C ALA A 10 10.99 -5.98 -6.36
N LYS A 11 10.13 -7.01 -6.21
CA LYS A 11 9.95 -8.07 -7.22
C LYS A 11 9.43 -7.57 -8.57
N ARG A 12 8.88 -6.36 -8.62
CA ARG A 12 8.34 -5.71 -9.83
C ARG A 12 9.24 -4.58 -10.34
N GLY A 13 10.41 -4.37 -9.70
CA GLY A 13 11.30 -3.26 -10.04
C GLY A 13 10.73 -1.89 -9.68
N LEU A 14 9.79 -1.83 -8.72
CA LEU A 14 9.11 -0.61 -8.30
C LEU A 14 9.63 -0.13 -6.95
N LEU A 15 9.48 1.16 -6.69
CA LEU A 15 9.66 1.77 -5.37
C LEU A 15 8.46 2.66 -5.07
N PRO A 16 7.89 2.62 -3.86
CA PRO A 16 6.83 3.54 -3.49
C PRO A 16 7.40 4.96 -3.32
N ASP A 17 6.62 5.98 -3.68
CA ASP A 17 6.99 7.39 -3.50
C ASP A 17 6.98 7.78 -2.02
N ARG A 18 5.98 7.26 -1.29
CA ARG A 18 5.80 7.50 0.13
C ARG A 18 5.20 6.27 0.79
N TRP A 19 5.67 5.99 1.99
CA TRP A 19 5.05 5.01 2.86
C TRP A 19 4.97 5.57 4.28
N HIS A 20 3.89 5.30 4.97
CA HIS A 20 3.67 5.68 6.36
C HIS A 20 3.05 4.51 7.11
N GLY A 21 3.55 4.22 8.31
CA GLY A 21 3.01 3.18 9.17
C GLY A 21 2.64 3.77 10.53
N LEU A 22 1.37 3.67 10.92
CA LEU A 22 0.89 4.12 12.21
C LEU A 22 0.38 2.91 13.00
N ARG A 23 0.83 2.77 14.24
CA ARG A 23 0.26 1.79 15.16
C ARG A 23 -0.95 2.43 15.83
N ASP A 24 -2.08 1.74 15.83
CA ASP A 24 -3.24 2.19 16.61
C ASP A 24 -2.91 2.16 18.11
N GLU A 25 -2.99 3.32 18.75
CA GLU A 25 -2.64 3.52 20.16
C GLU A 25 -3.74 3.04 21.11
N VAL A 26 -4.99 2.91 20.64
CA VAL A 26 -6.15 2.57 21.48
C VAL A 26 -6.36 1.05 21.53
N GLY A 27 -6.11 0.35 20.43
CA GLY A 27 -6.24 -1.12 20.34
C GLY A 27 -4.93 -1.90 20.34
N GLY A 28 -3.78 -1.27 20.05
CA GLY A 28 -2.42 -1.84 20.07
C GLY A 28 -2.13 -3.01 19.10
N THR A 29 -3.18 -3.57 18.50
CA THR A 29 -3.15 -4.86 17.80
C THR A 29 -2.98 -4.69 16.29
N TYR A 30 -3.36 -3.52 15.76
CA TYR A 30 -3.34 -3.22 14.33
C TYR A 30 -2.31 -2.15 13.99
N VAL A 31 -1.79 -2.23 12.76
CA VAL A 31 -0.89 -1.25 12.18
C VAL A 31 -1.50 -0.86 10.85
N ASP A 32 -1.82 0.42 10.70
CA ASP A 32 -2.26 1.00 9.46
C ASP A 32 -1.03 1.36 8.63
N ILE A 33 -1.03 0.96 7.37
CA ILE A 33 0.07 1.17 6.43
C ILE A 33 -0.48 1.83 5.18
N ASP A 34 -0.11 3.09 4.99
CA ASP A 34 -0.43 3.87 3.80
C ASP A 34 0.76 3.89 2.85
N ILE A 35 0.50 3.62 1.57
CA ILE A 35 1.52 3.63 0.52
C ILE A 35 1.00 4.41 -0.68
N GLU A 36 1.77 5.42 -1.08
CA GLU A 36 1.51 6.23 -2.26
C GLU A 36 2.54 5.90 -3.34
N SER A 37 2.08 5.75 -4.57
CA SER A 37 2.90 5.43 -5.73
C SER A 37 2.27 6.03 -7.00
N GLY A 38 3.01 6.86 -7.71
CA GLY A 38 2.61 7.49 -8.96
C GLY A 38 2.96 6.66 -10.20
N GLU A 39 3.86 5.68 -10.07
CA GLU A 39 4.33 4.82 -11.17
C GLU A 39 3.42 3.61 -11.45
N ILE A 40 2.29 3.48 -10.74
CA ILE A 40 1.38 2.33 -10.88
C ILE A 40 0.04 2.75 -11.48
N ASP A 41 -0.44 1.99 -12.45
CA ASP A 41 -1.80 2.10 -12.95
C ASP A 41 -2.81 1.35 -12.05
N HIS A 42 -4.11 1.57 -12.30
CA HIS A 42 -5.17 0.93 -11.53
C HIS A 42 -5.15 -0.61 -11.61
N ALA A 43 -4.77 -1.17 -12.76
CA ALA A 43 -4.75 -2.62 -12.96
C ALA A 43 -3.64 -3.28 -12.12
N LEU A 44 -2.47 -2.66 -12.09
CA LEU A 44 -1.34 -3.07 -11.27
C LEU A 44 -1.63 -2.86 -9.79
N ALA A 45 -2.20 -1.71 -9.41
CA ALA A 45 -2.62 -1.45 -8.03
C ALA A 45 -3.62 -2.51 -7.53
N THR A 46 -4.59 -2.90 -8.35
CA THR A 46 -5.56 -3.96 -8.03
C THR A 46 -4.89 -5.32 -7.83
N GLN A 47 -3.95 -5.68 -8.70
CA GLN A 47 -3.18 -6.93 -8.57
C GLN A 47 -2.31 -6.93 -7.30
N MET A 48 -1.66 -5.81 -7.00
CA MET A 48 -0.86 -5.65 -5.78
C MET A 48 -1.73 -5.77 -4.53
N ALA A 49 -2.92 -5.16 -4.52
CA ALA A 49 -3.86 -5.27 -3.42
C ALA A 49 -4.38 -6.70 -3.22
N ALA A 50 -4.62 -7.46 -4.31
CA ALA A 50 -4.97 -8.87 -4.21
C ALA A 50 -3.84 -9.69 -3.57
N ALA A 51 -2.59 -9.45 -3.97
CA ALA A 51 -1.43 -10.10 -3.37
C ALA A 51 -1.27 -9.74 -1.88
N MET A 52 -1.54 -8.48 -1.49
CA MET A 52 -1.49 -8.05 -0.10
C MET A 52 -2.55 -8.71 0.77
N ARG A 53 -3.78 -8.84 0.27
CA ARG A 53 -4.87 -9.52 1.01
C ARG A 53 -4.55 -10.99 1.31
N ALA A 54 -3.68 -11.62 0.51
CA ALA A 54 -3.23 -12.99 0.76
C ALA A 54 -2.07 -13.08 1.76
N MET A 55 -1.49 -11.96 2.21
CA MET A 55 -0.39 -11.98 3.18
C MET A 55 -0.89 -12.22 4.61
N PHE A 56 -0.22 -13.13 5.33
CA PHE A 56 -0.52 -13.39 6.73
C PHE A 56 -0.41 -12.12 7.58
N GLY A 57 -1.47 -11.84 8.35
CA GLY A 57 -1.57 -10.67 9.23
C GLY A 57 -2.15 -9.42 8.57
N VAL A 58 -2.48 -9.43 7.27
CA VAL A 58 -3.18 -8.34 6.61
C VAL A 58 -4.67 -8.54 6.82
N SER A 59 -5.31 -7.64 7.56
CA SER A 59 -6.75 -7.70 7.81
C SER A 59 -7.57 -7.07 6.68
N GLN A 60 -7.09 -5.97 6.10
CA GLN A 60 -7.81 -5.25 5.04
C GLN A 60 -6.81 -4.53 4.13
N VAL A 61 -7.22 -4.32 2.87
CA VAL A 61 -6.47 -3.50 1.90
C VAL A 61 -7.45 -2.64 1.11
N LEU A 62 -7.21 -1.33 1.14
CA LEU A 62 -7.95 -0.33 0.38
C LEU A 62 -7.07 0.22 -0.75
N VAL A 63 -7.67 0.44 -1.91
CA VAL A 63 -7.02 1.07 -3.06
C VAL A 63 -7.79 2.33 -3.39
N SER A 64 -7.08 3.45 -3.52
CA SER A 64 -7.67 4.74 -3.84
C SER A 64 -6.83 5.46 -4.89
N GLU A 65 -7.49 6.06 -5.88
CA GLU A 65 -6.85 6.94 -6.86
C GLU A 65 -6.90 8.38 -6.35
N LYS A 66 -5.74 9.00 -6.15
CA LYS A 66 -5.64 10.42 -5.82
C LYS A 66 -5.37 11.22 -7.09
N ARG A 67 -6.42 11.81 -7.67
CA ARG A 67 -6.26 12.78 -8.77
C ARG A 67 -5.87 14.12 -8.15
N ARG A 68 -4.70 14.65 -8.52
CA ARG A 68 -4.41 16.06 -8.25
C ARG A 68 -5.43 16.88 -9.04
N ALA A 69 -6.11 17.81 -8.37
CA ALA A 69 -6.89 18.82 -9.08
C ALA A 69 -5.93 19.58 -10.00
N ALA A 70 -6.20 19.59 -11.31
CA ALA A 70 -5.48 20.46 -12.23
C ALA A 70 -5.82 21.90 -11.85
N CYS A 71 -4.82 22.70 -11.49
CA CYS A 71 -5.00 24.15 -11.43
C CYS A 71 -4.97 24.62 -12.88
N THR A 72 -6.14 24.99 -13.42
CA THR A 72 -6.29 25.64 -14.73
C THR A 72 -6.20 27.15 -14.56
#